data_AF-A0A843CEG4-F1
#
_entry.id   AF-A0A843CEG4-F1
#
_cell.length_a   1.000
_cell.length_b   1.000
_cell.length_c   1.000
_cell.angle_alpha   90.00
_cell.angle_beta   90.00
_cell.angle_gamma   90.00
#
_symmetry.space_group_name_H-M   'P 1'
#
loop_
_entity.id
_entity.type
_entity.pdbx_description
1 polymer ?
#
loop_
_entity_poly.entity_id
_entity_poly.type
_entity_poly.pdbx_seq_one_letter_code
_entity_poly.pdbx_strand_id
1 'polypeptide(L)' 'MGIKTVTDYVKFYINLEMQKSVSLLSFINNEKIVLKHKLENRKLDKESILNGIRILEKLTEEIKSGGEAAVLEKYGK' A
#
# COMPACT_ATOMS: atom_id res chain seq x y z
N MET A 1 -4.63 -7.02 10.53
CA MET A 1 -5.14 -6.01 9.58
C MET A 1 -5.34 -6.70 8.23
N GLY A 2 -6.60 -6.88 7.84
CA GLY A 2 -6.99 -7.70 6.69
C GLY A 2 -7.10 -6.87 5.41
N ILE A 3 -6.03 -6.18 5.02
CA ILE A 3 -5.99 -5.52 3.71
C ILE A 3 -5.77 -6.63 2.68
N LYS A 4 -6.84 -7.04 2.01
CA LYS A 4 -6.83 -8.12 1.03
C LYS A 4 -6.65 -7.63 -0.40
N THR A 5 -6.92 -6.34 -0.66
CA THR A 5 -6.93 -5.79 -2.02
C THR A 5 -6.27 -4.40 -2.10
N VAL A 6 -5.88 -4.03 -3.32
CA VAL A 6 -5.38 -2.69 -3.70
C VAL A 6 -6.39 -1.60 -3.30
N THR A 7 -7.68 -1.83 -3.54
CA THR A 7 -8.76 -0.90 -3.24
C THR A 7 -8.88 -0.64 -1.74
N ASP A 8 -8.87 -1.70 -0.92
CA ASP A 8 -8.91 -1.55 0.55
C ASP A 8 -7.75 -0.70 1.06
N TYR A 9 -6.57 -0.87 0.48
CA TYR A 9 -5.38 -0.11 0.87
C TYR A 9 -5.50 1.38 0.51
N VAL A 10 -5.97 1.70 -0.70
CA VAL A 10 -6.16 3.10 -1.12
C VAL A 10 -7.26 3.77 -0.30
N LYS A 11 -8.38 3.07 -0.05
CA LYS A 11 -9.45 3.59 0.81
C LYS A 11 -8.98 3.81 2.24
N PHE A 12 -8.16 2.92 2.78
CA PHE A 12 -7.55 3.10 4.09
C PHE A 12 -6.68 4.37 4.13
N TYR A 13 -5.81 4.56 3.14
CA TYR A 13 -4.99 5.77 3.02
C TYR A 13 -5.83 7.05 2.93
N ILE A 14 -6.91 7.06 2.14
CA ILE A 14 -7.81 8.21 2.00
C ILE A 14 -8.52 8.49 3.33
N ASN A 15 -8.99 7.45 4.03
CA ASN A 15 -9.69 7.59 5.31
C ASN A 15 -8.78 8.09 6.45
N LEU A 16 -7.46 7.93 6.32
CA LEU A 16 -6.50 8.53 7.26
C LEU A 16 -6.27 10.03 7.02
N GLU A 17 -6.91 10.63 6.01
CA GLU A 17 -6.77 12.05 5.62
C GLU A 17 -5.32 12.52 5.44
N MET A 18 -4.39 11.58 5.18
CA MET A 18 -2.95 11.86 5.10
C MET A 18 -2.53 12.58 3.82
N GLN A 19 -3.45 12.76 2.87
CA GLN A 19 -3.24 13.36 1.55
C GLN A 19 -2.63 14.78 1.61
N LYS A 20 -2.81 15.50 2.73
CA LYS A 20 -2.26 16.84 2.94
C LYS A 20 -0.78 16.85 3.36
N SER A 21 -0.24 15.72 3.81
CA SER A 21 1.11 15.67 4.42
C SER A 21 1.99 14.57 3.86
N VAL A 22 1.41 13.49 3.34
CA VAL A 22 2.14 12.32 2.84
C VAL A 22 1.50 11.84 1.55
N SER A 23 2.25 11.83 0.46
CA SER A 23 1.82 11.22 -0.82
C SER A 23 1.58 9.73 -0.67
N LEU A 24 0.62 9.19 -1.43
CA LEU A 24 0.31 7.75 -1.44
C LEU A 24 1.56 6.91 -1.75
N LEU A 25 2.43 7.36 -2.64
CA LEU A 25 3.70 6.70 -2.95
C LEU A 25 4.63 6.59 -1.72
N SER A 26 4.73 7.66 -0.93
CA SER A 26 5.54 7.67 0.30
C SER A 26 4.96 6.75 1.35
N PHE A 27 3.62 6.75 1.49
CA PHE A 27 2.90 5.85 2.38
C PHE A 27 3.13 4.37 2.04
N ILE A 28 3.04 4.01 0.75
CA ILE A 28 3.32 2.67 0.24
C ILE A 28 4.76 2.25 0.53
N ASN A 29 5.73 3.15 0.30
CA ASN A 29 7.13 2.85 0.54
C ASN A 29 7.42 2.58 2.02
N ASN A 30 6.85 3.38 2.93
CA ASN A 30 6.97 3.15 4.36
C ASN A 30 6.38 1.79 4.78
N GLU A 31 5.19 1.45 4.30
CA GLU A 31 4.56 0.17 4.61
C GLU A 31 5.38 -1.02 4.05
N LYS A 32 5.94 -0.91 2.85
CA LYS A 32 6.84 -1.95 2.31
C LYS A 32 8.04 -2.21 3.21
N ILE A 33 8.64 -1.16 3.77
CA ILE A 33 9.78 -1.30 4.71
C ILE A 33 9.33 -2.03 5.97
N VAL A 34 8.18 -1.64 6.53
CA VAL A 34 7.60 -2.30 7.72
C VAL A 34 7.29 -3.77 7.45
N LEU A 35 6.70 -4.11 6.29
CA LEU A 35 6.41 -5.49 5.89
C LEU A 35 7.67 -6.32 5.69
N LYS A 36 8.72 -5.76 5.08
CA LYS A 36 10.03 -6.44 4.94
C LYS A 36 10.64 -6.75 6.31
N HIS A 37 10.65 -5.77 7.22
CA HIS A 37 11.16 -5.97 8.58
C HIS A 37 10.36 -7.03 9.37
N LYS A 38 9.03 -7.08 9.14
CA LYS A 38 8.15 -8.12 9.70
C LYS A 38 8.43 -9.51 9.11
N LEU A 39 8.77 -9.61 7.82
CA LEU A 39 9.15 -10.85 7.15
C LEU A 39 10.43 -11.43 7.75
N GLU A 40 11.40 -10.57 8.04
CA GLU A 40 12.70 -10.95 8.63
C GLU A 40 12.54 -11.46 10.07
N ASN A 41 11.59 -10.92 10.85
CA ASN A 41 11.40 -11.24 12.27
C ASN A 41 10.65 -12.57 12.57
N ARG A 42 10.45 -13.46 11.57
CA ARG A 42 9.96 -14.86 11.63
C ARG A 42 8.69 -15.22 12.44
N LYS A 43 8.06 -14.28 13.16
CA LYS A 43 6.87 -14.53 14.01
C LYS A 43 5.51 -14.39 13.31
N LEU A 44 5.49 -14.04 12.02
CA LEU A 44 4.27 -13.74 11.28
C LEU A 44 4.13 -14.61 10.03
N ASP A 45 2.88 -14.79 9.62
CA ASP A 45 2.47 -15.52 8.43
C ASP A 45 3.13 -14.92 7.18
N LYS A 46 4.16 -15.61 6.67
CA LYS A 46 5.01 -15.11 5.59
C LYS A 46 4.22 -14.92 4.29
N GLU A 47 3.26 -15.80 4.03
CA GLU A 47 2.40 -15.73 2.84
C GLU A 47 1.54 -14.47 2.85
N SER A 48 0.92 -14.16 3.98
CA SER A 48 0.14 -12.93 4.16
C SER A 48 0.98 -11.67 3.96
N ILE A 49 2.23 -11.65 4.46
CA ILE A 49 3.15 -10.53 4.29
C ILE A 49 3.58 -10.38 2.82
N LEU A 50 3.95 -11.48 2.16
CA LEU A 50 4.33 -11.48 0.76
C LEU A 50 3.19 -11.00 -0.14
N ASN A 51 1.95 -11.42 0.16
CA ASN A 51 0.77 -10.95 -0.56
C ASN A 51 0.57 -9.45 -0.37
N GLY A 52 0.76 -8.93 0.85
CA GLY A 52 0.75 -7.50 1.13
C GLY A 52 1.80 -6.74 0.31
N ILE A 53 3.04 -7.20 0.29
CA ILE A 53 4.12 -6.60 -0.51
C ILE A 53 3.76 -6.58 -1.99
N ARG A 54 3.22 -7.67 -2.53
CA ARG A 54 2.81 -7.77 -3.94
C ARG A 54 1.71 -6.78 -4.31
N ILE A 55 0.74 -6.57 -3.42
CA ILE A 55 -0.29 -5.53 -3.58
C ILE A 55 0.34 -4.15 -3.65
N LEU A 56 1.26 -3.85 -2.72
CA LEU A 56 1.97 -2.57 -2.68
C LEU A 56 2.87 -2.35 -3.91
N GLU A 57 3.48 -3.42 -4.45
CA GLU A 57 4.26 -3.35 -5.69
C GLU A 57 3.40 -2.99 -6.89
N LYS A 58 2.27 -3.67 -7.10
CA LYS A 58 1.29 -3.30 -8.14
C LYS A 58 0.85 -1.84 -8.04
N LEU A 59 0.55 -1.38 -6.83
CA LEU A 59 0.15 0.00 -6.58
C LEU A 59 1.26 0.98 -6.95
N THR A 60 2.51 0.65 -6.65
CA THR A 60 3.68 1.46 -7.02
C THR A 60 3.83 1.54 -8.54
N GLU A 61 3.66 0.42 -9.25
CA GLU A 61 3.74 0.39 -10.71
C GLU A 61 2.63 1.20 -11.37
N GLU A 62 1.39 1.10 -10.88
CA GLU A 62 0.28 1.93 -11.39
C GLU A 62 0.53 3.42 -11.12
N ILE A 63 1.04 3.79 -9.94
CA ILE A 63 1.40 5.19 -9.65
C ILE A 63 2.52 5.67 -10.59
N LYS A 64 3.53 4.84 -10.87
CA LYS A 64 4.59 5.20 -11.81
C LYS A 64 4.09 5.34 -13.25
N SER A 65 3.14 4.50 -13.66
CA SER A 65 2.62 4.48 -15.03
C SER A 65 1.55 5.52 -15.31
N GLY A 66 0.67 5.81 -14.34
CA GLY A 66 -0.50 6.67 -14.51
C GLY A 66 -0.54 7.89 -13.60
N GLY A 67 0.42 8.02 -12.67
CA GLY A 67 0.43 9.06 -11.66
C GLY A 67 -0.41 8.72 -10.44
N GLU A 68 -0.11 9.40 -9.33
CA GLU A 68 -0.78 9.17 -8.04
C GLU A 68 -2.26 9.56 -8.08
N ALA A 69 -2.59 10.69 -8.73
CA ALA A 69 -3.97 11.17 -8.84
C ALA A 69 -4.89 10.16 -9.54
N ALA A 70 -4.44 9.55 -10.64
CA ALA A 70 -5.23 8.55 -11.37
C ALA A 70 -5.53 7.31 -10.53
N VAL A 71 -4.57 6.87 -9.71
CA VAL A 71 -4.76 5.74 -8.79
C VAL A 71 -5.75 6.09 -7.68
N LEU A 72 -5.64 7.30 -7.12
CA LEU A 72 -6.59 7.78 -6.10
C LEU A 72 -8.01 7.92 -6.66
N GLU A 73 -8.18 8.42 -7.89
CA GLU A 73 -9.50 8.49 -8.54
C GLU A 73 -10.08 7.12 -8.87
N LYS A 74 -9.23 6.18 -9.30
CA LYS A 74 -9.63 4.82 -9.70
C LYS A 74 -10.10 3.97 -8.52
N TYR A 75 -9.41 4.05 -7.38
CA TYR A 75 -9.67 3.20 -6.22
C TYR A 75 -10.33 3.92 -5.04
N GLY A 76 -10.37 5.26 -5.07
CA GLY A 76 -11.01 6.09 -4.06
C GLY A 76 -12.53 6.23 -4.18
N LYS A 77 -13.14 5.68 -5.25
CA LYS A 77 -14.60 5.61 -5.42
C LYS A 77 -15.25 4.53 -4.55
#